data_AF-A0A5E4GPK4-F1
#
_entry.id   AF-A0A5E4GPK4-F1
#
_cell.length_a   1.000
_cell.length_b   1.000
_cell.length_c   1.000
_cell.angle_alpha   90.00
_cell.angle_beta   90.00
_cell.angle_gamma   90.00
#
_symmetry.space_group_name_H-M   'P 1'
#
loop_
_entity.id
_entity.type
_entity.pdbx_description
1 polymer ?
#
loop_
_entity_poly.entity_id
_entity_poly.type
_entity_poly.pdbx_seq_one_letter_code
_entity_poly.pdbx_strand_id
1 'polypeptide(L)'
;IEGKTKDTIKARLDLERMGIRRVLWMNRDSDKARRDLAFFSMKPNDKKEFLKFVSSVKFPDGYASNIARCVNVDGGKFTGLKSHDCHVFMQRLLPV
;
A
#
# COMPACT_ATOMS: atom_id res chain seq x y z
N ILE A 1 -5.27 -7.15 -8.07
CA ILE A 1 -6.14 -8.16 -8.74
C ILE A 1 -6.23 -9.32 -7.76
N GLU A 2 -7.44 -9.72 -7.39
CA GLU A 2 -7.65 -10.83 -6.47
C GLU A 2 -6.94 -12.08 -7.03
N GLY A 3 -6.16 -12.77 -6.18
CA GLY A 3 -5.35 -13.92 -6.59
C GLY A 3 -4.04 -13.62 -7.34
N LYS A 4 -3.77 -12.39 -7.80
CA LYS A 4 -2.47 -12.03 -8.41
C LYS A 4 -1.62 -11.22 -7.45
N THR A 5 -0.71 -11.90 -6.75
CA THR A 5 0.32 -11.28 -5.91
C THR A 5 1.72 -11.72 -6.37
N LYS A 6 2.67 -10.78 -6.37
CA LYS A 6 4.10 -11.09 -6.56
C LYS A 6 4.77 -11.55 -5.27
N ASP A 7 4.11 -11.33 -4.14
CA ASP A 7 4.53 -11.86 -2.85
C ASP A 7 4.04 -13.32 -2.72
N THR A 8 4.86 -14.27 -3.17
CA THR A 8 4.58 -15.71 -3.10
C THR A 8 5.55 -16.41 -2.15
N ILE A 9 5.23 -17.62 -1.70
CA ILE A 9 6.14 -18.41 -0.85
C ILE A 9 7.50 -18.60 -1.53
N LYS A 10 7.50 -18.94 -2.83
CA LYS A 10 8.72 -19.07 -3.62
C LYS A 10 9.55 -17.79 -3.62
N ALA A 11 8.91 -16.64 -3.87
CA ALA A 11 9.58 -15.34 -3.83
C ALA A 11 10.21 -15.04 -2.46
N ARG A 12 9.57 -15.44 -1.36
CA ARG A 12 10.09 -15.28 0.01
C ARG A 12 11.31 -16.16 0.26
N LEU A 13 11.29 -17.41 -0.21
CA LEU A 13 12.43 -18.33 -0.15
C LEU A 13 13.60 -17.86 -1.01
N ASP A 14 13.33 -17.27 -2.18
CA ASP A 14 14.36 -16.68 -3.03
C ASP A 14 15.04 -15.49 -2.34
N LEU A 15 14.29 -14.61 -1.65
CA LEU A 15 14.86 -13.52 -0.84
C LEU A 15 15.79 -14.04 0.27
N GLU A 16 15.41 -15.16 0.91
CA GLU A 16 16.22 -15.83 1.92
C GLU A 16 17.50 -16.42 1.32
N ARG A 17 17.37 -17.16 0.20
CA ARG A 17 18.50 -17.73 -0.53
C ARG A 17 19.49 -16.67 -1.01
N MET A 18 18.98 -15.50 -1.42
CA MET A 18 19.79 -14.37 -1.85
C MET A 18 20.40 -13.57 -0.69
N GLY A 19 20.03 -13.85 0.57
CA GLY A 19 20.55 -13.15 1.73
C GLY A 19 20.07 -11.70 1.89
N ILE A 20 18.97 -11.31 1.23
CA ILE A 20 18.47 -9.92 1.19
C ILE A 20 17.10 -9.78 1.86
N ARG A 21 16.80 -8.57 2.36
CA ARG A 21 15.49 -8.22 2.94
C ARG A 21 15.01 -9.19 4.03
N ARG A 22 15.84 -9.41 5.05
CA ARG A 22 15.57 -10.34 6.19
C ARG A 22 14.19 -10.21 6.81
N VAL A 23 13.69 -8.97 6.93
CA VAL A 23 12.33 -8.67 7.44
C VAL A 23 11.19 -9.27 6.62
N LEU A 24 11.47 -9.70 5.39
CA LEU A 24 10.50 -10.35 4.51
C LEU A 24 10.70 -11.87 4.46
N TRP A 25 11.60 -12.48 5.22
CA TRP A 25 11.76 -13.94 5.17
C TRP A 25 10.53 -14.66 5.74
N MET A 26 10.40 -15.95 5.43
CA MET A 26 9.32 -16.77 5.98
C MET A 26 9.54 -16.97 7.48
N ASN A 27 8.52 -16.68 8.29
CA ASN A 27 8.58 -16.96 9.71
C ASN A 27 8.31 -18.46 9.93
N ARG A 28 9.30 -19.16 10.51
CA ARG A 28 9.26 -20.61 10.77
C ARG A 28 8.84 -20.94 12.21
N ASP A 29 8.65 -19.93 13.06
CA ASP A 29 8.38 -20.10 14.50
C ASP A 29 6.89 -20.28 14.81
N SER A 30 5.99 -20.06 13.85
CA SER A 30 4.56 -20.35 14.02
C SER A 30 4.20 -21.66 13.35
N ASP A 31 3.35 -22.48 14.00
CA ASP A 31 2.77 -23.76 13.51
C ASP A 31 2.21 -23.73 12.08
N LYS A 32 2.03 -22.53 11.52
CA LYS A 32 1.79 -22.29 10.10
C LYS A 32 2.86 -21.32 9.62
N ALA A 33 3.61 -21.68 8.58
CA ALA A 33 4.55 -20.78 7.93
C ALA A 33 3.82 -19.49 7.51
N ARG A 34 4.04 -18.39 8.25
CA ARG A 34 3.34 -17.13 8.05
C ARG A 34 4.24 -16.15 7.31
N ARG A 35 3.61 -15.44 6.36
CA ARG A 35 4.23 -14.30 5.69
C ARG A 35 3.98 -13.09 6.56
N ASP A 36 5.02 -12.57 7.17
CA ASP A 36 4.93 -11.29 7.85
C ASP A 36 4.63 -10.20 6.82
N LEU A 37 3.69 -9.32 7.18
CA LEU A 37 3.33 -8.18 6.38
C LEU A 37 4.57 -7.31 6.16
N ALA A 38 4.70 -6.72 4.97
CA ALA A 38 5.78 -5.78 4.73
C ALA A 38 5.64 -4.59 5.69
N PHE A 39 6.76 -3.99 6.09
CA PHE A 39 6.78 -2.87 7.06
C PHE A 39 5.92 -1.67 6.65
N PHE A 40 5.66 -1.49 5.35
CA PHE A 40 4.79 -0.44 4.81
C PHE A 40 3.31 -0.86 4.70
N SER A 41 2.94 -2.04 5.19
CA SER A 41 1.57 -2.53 5.17
C SER A 41 0.77 -1.94 6.33
N MET A 42 -0.35 -1.30 6.02
CA MET A 42 -1.25 -0.75 7.03
C MET A 42 -2.23 -1.82 7.52
N LYS A 43 -2.59 -1.77 8.81
CA LYS A 43 -3.71 -2.56 9.34
C LYS A 43 -5.03 -2.06 8.71
N PRO A 44 -6.10 -2.87 8.70
CA PRO A 44 -7.37 -2.46 8.10
C PRO A 44 -7.93 -1.13 8.65
N ASN A 45 -7.79 -0.88 9.95
CA ASN A 45 -8.24 0.38 10.56
C ASN A 45 -7.35 1.56 10.16
N ASP A 46 -6.02 1.41 10.26
CA ASP A 46 -5.06 2.44 9.84
C ASP A 46 -5.27 2.81 8.37
N LYS A 47 -5.56 1.81 7.53
CA LYS A 47 -5.88 2.02 6.11
C LYS A 47 -7.15 2.85 5.92
N LYS A 48 -8.21 2.61 6.70
CA LYS A 48 -9.44 3.40 6.64
C LYS A 48 -9.19 4.84 7.05
N GLU A 49 -8.46 5.06 8.15
CA GLU A 49 -8.12 6.41 8.61
C GLU A 49 -7.24 7.15 7.60
N PHE A 50 -6.27 6.46 7.00
CA PHE A 50 -5.47 7.02 5.92
C PHE A 50 -6.33 7.45 4.73
N LEU A 51 -7.28 6.62 4.29
CA LEU A 51 -8.16 6.97 3.18
C LEU A 51 -9.12 8.11 3.53
N LYS A 52 -9.62 8.19 4.77
CA LYS A 52 -10.40 9.34 5.25
C LYS A 52 -9.58 10.63 5.17
N PHE A 53 -8.34 10.60 5.68
CA PHE A 53 -7.42 11.73 5.57
C PHE A 53 -7.26 12.16 4.10
N VAL A 54 -6.91 11.23 3.21
CA VAL A 54 -6.73 11.54 1.78
C VAL A 54 -8.00 12.10 1.15
N SER A 55 -9.18 11.59 1.51
CA SER A 55 -10.46 12.11 1.01
C SER A 55 -10.78 13.54 1.49
N SER A 56 -10.17 13.97 2.59
CA SER A 56 -10.34 15.32 3.14
C SER A 56 -9.38 16.35 2.54
N VAL A 57 -8.34 15.89 1.83
CA VAL A 57 -7.35 16.78 1.20
C VAL A 57 -8.00 17.59 0.08
N LYS A 58 -7.77 18.90 0.12
CA LYS A 58 -8.10 19.83 -0.96
C LYS A 58 -6.85 20.60 -1.37
N PHE A 59 -6.58 20.66 -2.67
CA PHE A 59 -5.49 21.46 -3.21
C PHE A 59 -5.98 22.87 -3.61
N PRO A 60 -5.11 23.88 -3.56
CA PRO A 60 -5.39 25.20 -4.14
C PRO A 60 -5.74 25.09 -5.62
N ASP A 61 -6.59 26.00 -6.10
CA ASP A 61 -7.35 25.83 -7.33
C ASP A 61 -6.46 25.59 -8.57
N GLY A 62 -6.81 24.56 -9.35
CA GLY A 62 -6.12 24.15 -10.58
C GLY A 62 -4.86 23.29 -10.42
N TYR A 63 -4.31 23.13 -9.21
CA TYR A 63 -3.07 22.36 -9.01
C TYR A 63 -3.26 20.85 -9.20
N ALA A 64 -4.39 20.31 -8.71
CA ALA A 64 -4.69 18.90 -8.82
C ALA A 64 -6.19 18.62 -8.92
N SER A 65 -6.53 17.52 -9.58
CA SER A 65 -7.91 17.01 -9.57
C SER A 65 -8.32 16.61 -8.16
N ASN A 66 -9.63 16.63 -7.88
CA ASN A 66 -10.16 16.23 -6.59
C ASN A 66 -9.91 14.73 -6.30
N ILE A 67 -8.86 14.44 -5.52
CA ILE A 67 -8.42 13.09 -5.15
C ILE A 67 -9.51 12.32 -4.38
N ALA A 68 -10.43 13.02 -3.68
CA ALA A 68 -11.51 12.37 -2.96
C ALA A 68 -12.40 11.49 -3.87
N ARG A 69 -12.53 11.86 -5.16
CA ARG A 69 -13.26 11.06 -6.16
C ARG A 69 -12.62 9.70 -6.42
N CYS A 70 -11.34 9.56 -6.12
CA CYS A 70 -10.58 8.34 -6.34
C CYS A 70 -10.49 7.45 -5.09
N VAL A 71 -11.13 7.83 -3.98
CA VAL A 71 -11.04 7.13 -2.70
C VAL A 71 -12.35 6.39 -2.40
N ASN A 72 -12.25 5.08 -2.12
CA ASN A 72 -13.33 4.31 -1.53
C ASN A 72 -12.90 3.87 -0.12
N VAL A 73 -13.39 4.58 0.91
CA VAL A 73 -13.05 4.33 2.32
C VAL A 73 -13.61 2.98 2.79
N ASP A 74 -14.87 2.67 2.50
CA ASP A 74 -15.52 1.42 2.93
C ASP A 74 -14.91 0.20 2.27
N GLY A 75 -14.61 0.30 0.97
CA GLY A 75 -13.89 -0.71 0.20
C GLY A 75 -12.38 -0.72 0.43
N GLY A 76 -11.86 0.22 1.24
CA GLY A 76 -10.45 0.30 1.62
C GLY A 76 -9.50 0.39 0.43
N LYS A 77 -9.86 1.09 -0.66
CA LYS A 77 -9.07 1.10 -1.90
C LYS A 77 -9.16 2.43 -2.64
N PHE A 78 -8.14 2.71 -3.44
CA PHE A 78 -8.20 3.74 -4.47
C PHE A 78 -8.77 3.17 -5.77
N THR A 79 -9.49 4.00 -6.51
CA THR A 79 -10.06 3.67 -7.83
C THR A 79 -9.91 4.86 -8.77
N GLY A 80 -9.53 4.62 -10.02
CA GLY A 80 -9.52 5.67 -11.05
C GLY A 80 -8.46 6.75 -10.88
N LEU A 81 -7.37 6.49 -10.14
CA LEU A 81 -6.21 7.39 -10.10
C LEU A 81 -5.54 7.42 -11.48
N LYS A 82 -5.30 8.63 -12.00
CA LYS A 82 -4.47 8.84 -13.19
C LYS A 82 -3.02 9.09 -12.80
N SER A 83 -2.11 9.00 -13.76
CA SER A 83 -0.68 9.24 -13.55
C SER A 83 -0.40 10.59 -12.88
N HIS A 84 -1.16 11.63 -13.26
CA HIS A 84 -1.08 12.96 -12.65
C HIS A 84 -1.45 12.93 -11.15
N ASP A 85 -2.55 12.27 -10.79
CA ASP A 85 -3.01 12.18 -9.40
C ASP A 85 -1.99 11.42 -8.55
N CYS A 86 -1.43 10.32 -9.07
CA CYS A 86 -0.36 9.58 -8.41
C CYS A 86 0.88 10.45 -8.19
N HIS A 87 1.26 11.26 -9.18
CA HIS A 87 2.42 12.16 -9.08
C HIS A 87 2.20 13.20 -7.97
N VAL A 88 1.06 13.89 -7.98
CA VAL A 88 0.70 14.85 -6.92
C VAL A 88 0.65 14.17 -5.56
N PHE A 89 0.07 12.98 -5.47
CA PHE A 89 -0.03 12.21 -4.24
C PHE A 89 1.34 11.91 -3.63
N MET A 90 2.27 11.38 -4.44
CA MET A 90 3.63 11.08 -3.98
C MET A 90 4.41 12.36 -3.63
N GLN A 91 4.28 13.44 -4.42
CA GLN A 91 5.07 14.64 -4.18
C GLN A 91 4.56 15.48 -3.00
N ARG A 92 3.24 15.49 -2.74
CA ARG A 92 2.62 16.41 -1.78
C ARG A 92 2.06 15.76 -0.53
N LEU A 93 1.59 14.51 -0.63
CA LEU A 93 0.95 13.82 0.50
C LEU A 93 1.83 12.77 1.15
N LEU A 94 2.76 12.20 0.39
CA LEU A 94 3.79 11.28 0.89
C LEU A 94 5.20 11.82 0.58
N PRO A 95 5.54 13.06 0.98
CA PRO A 95 6.88 13.57 0.77
C PRO A 95 7.89 12.65 1.48
N VAL A 96 8.95 12.30 0.75
CA VAL A 96 10.08 11.47 1.22
C VAL A 96 11.03 12.32 2.06
#